data_AF-A0A1F5J4Z2-F1
#
_entry.id   AF-A0A1F5J4Z2-F1
#
_cell.length_a   1.000
_cell.length_b   1.000
_cell.length_c   1.000
_cell.angle_alpha   90.00
_cell.angle_beta   90.00
_cell.angle_gamma   90.00
#
_symmetry.space_group_name_H-M   'P 1'
#
loop_
_entity.id
_entity.type
_entity.pdbx_description
1 polymer ?
#
loop_
_entity_poly.entity_id
_entity_poly.type
_entity_poly.pdbx_seq_one_letter_code
_entity_poly.pdbx_strand_id
1 'polypeptide(L)'
;MSRRFAKHLNAFSFIFFLTVILGTGGLTIFTASAYAAGGTAKGTIKIKDKTVDLKHAYLVKGPDAFDSSKTVSTVIITPNDISKEITECKSASCASGITEGMTVGKEDFGSTTRVVYWVVTNDGMMQYSGNDDVSALVLTTDTADRMAGKLTIDDSAADGPKIDVEFDAPLAKEFKE
;
A
#
# COMPACT_ATOMS: atom_id res chain seq x y z
N MET A 1 -21.88 65.42 22.77
CA MET A 1 -23.19 65.35 22.07
C MET A 1 -23.54 63.88 21.87
N SER A 2 -24.69 63.31 22.18
CA SER A 2 -25.83 63.60 23.06
C SER A 2 -26.68 62.31 23.07
N ARG A 3 -26.98 61.81 24.28
CA ARG A 3 -28.22 61.12 24.71
C ARG A 3 -28.71 59.91 23.88
N ARG A 4 -28.61 58.69 24.41
CA ARG A 4 -29.65 57.99 25.21
C ARG A 4 -31.09 58.26 24.74
N PHE A 5 -31.73 57.23 24.17
CA PHE A 5 -33.17 57.05 24.25
C PHE A 5 -33.47 55.65 24.79
N ALA A 6 -34.08 55.62 25.97
CA ALA A 6 -34.83 54.51 26.50
C ALA A 6 -36.30 54.94 26.48
N LYS A 7 -37.23 54.03 26.13
CA LYS A 7 -38.45 53.76 26.90
C LYS A 7 -39.37 52.73 26.21
N HIS A 8 -39.80 51.81 27.06
CA HIS A 8 -40.88 50.82 27.03
C HIS A 8 -42.14 51.09 26.17
N LEU A 9 -42.71 50.00 25.63
CA LEU A 9 -44.15 49.63 25.74
C LEU A 9 -44.32 48.18 25.22
N ASN A 10 -44.51 47.19 26.11
CA ASN A 10 -45.77 46.60 26.58
C ASN A 10 -46.59 45.80 25.55
N ALA A 11 -46.73 44.50 25.84
CA ALA A 11 -47.79 43.54 25.49
C ALA A 11 -48.18 43.37 24.01
N PHE A 12 -48.12 42.14 23.50
CA PHE A 12 -49.31 41.38 23.06
C PHE A 12 -48.88 39.97 22.65
N SER A 13 -49.55 38.99 23.28
CA SER A 13 -49.48 37.57 22.98
C SER A 13 -49.97 37.31 21.56
N PHE A 14 -49.21 36.60 20.73
CA PHE A 14 -49.76 35.83 19.60
C PHE A 14 -48.91 34.58 19.36
N ILE A 15 -49.55 33.46 19.65
CA ILE A 15 -49.17 32.10 19.29
C ILE A 15 -49.03 32.03 17.77
N PHE A 16 -47.88 31.63 17.23
CA PHE A 16 -47.77 31.20 15.84
C PHE A 16 -46.82 29.99 15.70
N PHE A 17 -47.48 28.85 15.52
CA PHE A 17 -47.12 27.65 14.77
C PHE A 17 -45.63 27.32 14.54
N LEU A 18 -45.26 26.24 15.21
CA LEU A 18 -44.30 25.22 14.82
C LEU A 18 -44.31 24.95 13.31
N THR A 19 -43.20 25.29 12.63
CA THR A 19 -42.88 24.73 11.31
C THR A 19 -41.53 24.02 11.43
N VAL A 20 -41.58 22.70 11.64
CA VAL A 20 -40.41 21.82 11.53
C VAL A 20 -40.12 21.67 10.04
N ILE A 21 -39.04 22.27 9.57
CA ILE A 21 -38.51 22.04 8.23
C ILE A 21 -37.79 20.68 8.27
N LEU A 22 -38.41 19.66 7.70
CA LEU A 22 -37.77 18.38 7.37
C LEU A 22 -36.71 18.63 6.29
N GLY A 23 -35.48 18.93 6.72
CA GLY A 23 -34.31 18.87 5.86
C GLY A 23 -33.86 17.42 5.71
N THR A 24 -34.35 16.71 4.70
CA THR A 24 -33.74 15.45 4.25
C THR A 24 -32.47 15.76 3.46
N GLY A 25 -31.43 16.20 4.17
CA GLY A 25 -30.07 16.18 3.66
C GLY A 25 -29.53 14.76 3.80
N GLY A 26 -29.54 14.00 2.70
CA GLY A 26 -28.90 12.70 2.66
C GLY A 26 -27.40 12.86 2.92
N LEU A 27 -26.97 12.50 4.12
CA LEU A 27 -25.56 12.40 4.47
C LEU A 27 -25.01 11.14 3.81
N THR A 28 -24.48 11.26 2.59
CA THR A 28 -23.70 10.21 1.96
C THR A 28 -22.40 10.05 2.74
N ILE A 29 -22.38 9.07 3.64
CA ILE A 29 -21.16 8.62 4.30
C ILE A 29 -20.32 7.93 3.23
N PHE A 30 -19.37 8.65 2.64
CA PHE A 30 -18.29 8.01 1.91
C PHE A 30 -17.47 7.25 2.95
N THR A 31 -17.72 5.94 3.07
CA THR A 31 -16.76 5.03 3.70
C THR A 31 -15.55 4.99 2.77
N ALA A 32 -14.63 5.93 2.96
CA ALA A 32 -13.28 5.74 2.47
C ALA A 32 -12.79 4.43 3.11
N SER A 33 -12.59 3.39 2.30
CA SER A 33 -11.86 2.21 2.76
C SER A 33 -10.57 2.73 3.36
N ALA A 34 -10.43 2.61 4.68
CA ALA A 34 -9.17 2.85 5.35
C ALA A 34 -8.23 1.75 4.86
N TYR A 35 -7.50 2.02 3.79
CA TYR A 35 -6.39 1.18 3.37
C TYR A 35 -5.48 1.05 4.59
N ALA A 36 -5.18 -0.19 4.97
CA ALA A 36 -4.37 -0.47 6.14
C ALA A 36 -3.06 0.31 6.02
N ALA A 37 -2.62 0.92 7.14
CA ALA A 37 -1.27 1.43 7.24
C ALA A 37 -0.29 0.33 6.82
N GLY A 38 0.81 0.71 6.18
CA GLY A 38 1.84 -0.23 5.73
C GLY A 38 2.22 -1.23 6.81
N GLY A 39 2.44 -2.47 6.39
CA GLY A 39 2.96 -3.50 7.26
C GLY A 39 4.44 -3.31 7.58
N THR A 40 5.02 -4.30 8.24
CA THR A 40 6.40 -4.23 8.73
C THR A 40 7.30 -5.22 8.02
N ALA A 41 8.57 -4.86 7.87
CA ALA A 41 9.64 -5.74 7.45
C ALA A 41 10.84 -5.62 8.39
N LYS A 42 11.61 -6.69 8.48
CA LYS A 42 12.88 -6.72 9.20
C LYS A 42 13.86 -7.57 8.43
N GLY A 43 14.95 -6.96 8.01
CA GLY A 43 15.97 -7.64 7.24
C GLY A 43 16.69 -6.68 6.31
N THR A 44 17.49 -7.24 5.41
CA THR A 44 18.35 -6.45 4.54
C THR A 44 18.39 -7.00 3.13
N ILE A 45 18.59 -6.09 2.19
CA ILE A 45 19.10 -6.40 0.85
C ILE A 45 20.55 -5.94 0.83
N LYS A 46 21.46 -6.85 0.46
CA LYS A 46 22.85 -6.50 0.18
C LYS A 46 23.14 -6.75 -1.29
N ILE A 47 23.56 -5.74 -2.02
CA ILE A 47 23.98 -5.85 -3.41
C ILE A 47 25.27 -5.07 -3.58
N LYS A 48 26.35 -5.77 -3.98
CA LYS A 48 27.71 -5.21 -4.05
C LYS A 48 28.12 -4.54 -2.72
N ASP A 49 28.45 -3.25 -2.75
CA ASP A 49 28.85 -2.41 -1.63
C ASP A 49 27.66 -1.72 -0.92
N LYS A 50 26.44 -1.92 -1.41
CA LYS A 50 25.22 -1.33 -0.86
C LYS A 50 24.49 -2.31 0.04
N THR A 51 23.95 -1.79 1.14
CA THR A 51 23.04 -2.51 2.04
C THR A 51 21.85 -1.61 2.33
N VAL A 52 20.64 -2.15 2.16
CA VAL A 52 19.37 -1.47 2.41
C VAL A 52 18.66 -2.20 3.54
N ASP A 53 18.38 -1.48 4.63
CA ASP A 53 17.59 -1.98 5.75
C ASP A 53 16.09 -1.84 5.44
N LEU A 54 15.39 -2.97 5.38
CA LEU A 54 13.97 -3.01 5.06
C LEU A 54 13.13 -2.84 6.32
N LYS A 55 12.06 -2.02 6.24
CA LYS A 55 11.23 -1.64 7.39
C LYS A 55 9.74 -1.75 7.14
N HIS A 56 9.29 -1.55 5.90
CA HIS A 56 7.88 -1.50 5.54
C HIS A 56 7.55 -2.55 4.49
N ALA A 57 6.35 -3.11 4.57
CA ALA A 57 5.86 -4.11 3.62
C ALA A 57 4.41 -3.85 3.23
N TYR A 58 4.08 -4.01 1.95
CA TYR A 58 2.76 -3.72 1.39
C TYR A 58 2.38 -4.82 0.42
N LEU A 59 1.18 -5.36 0.56
CA LEU A 59 0.62 -6.25 -0.45
C LEU A 59 -0.20 -5.41 -1.43
N VAL A 60 0.12 -5.48 -2.72
CA VAL A 60 -0.70 -4.92 -3.79
C VAL A 60 -1.20 -6.04 -4.69
N LYS A 61 -2.39 -5.83 -5.24
CA LYS A 61 -3.00 -6.74 -6.22
C LYS A 61 -3.37 -5.98 -7.47
N GLY A 62 -3.12 -6.52 -8.63
CA GLY A 62 -3.58 -5.91 -9.87
C GLY A 62 -3.41 -6.84 -11.06
N PRO A 63 -3.83 -6.39 -12.25
CA PRO A 63 -3.64 -7.16 -13.47
C PRO A 63 -2.15 -7.42 -13.73
N ASP A 64 -1.84 -8.61 -14.24
CA ASP A 64 -0.50 -8.93 -14.71
C ASP A 64 -0.12 -8.00 -15.89
N ALA A 65 1.14 -7.60 -15.94
CA ALA A 65 1.63 -6.65 -16.93
C ALA A 65 1.62 -7.23 -18.36
N PHE A 66 1.67 -8.55 -18.51
CA PHE A 66 1.68 -9.25 -19.80
C PHE A 66 0.33 -9.87 -20.14
N ASP A 67 -0.48 -10.20 -19.13
CA ASP A 67 -1.82 -10.78 -19.29
C ASP A 67 -2.82 -10.13 -18.32
N SER A 68 -3.50 -9.08 -18.78
CA SER A 68 -4.46 -8.35 -17.95
C SER A 68 -5.67 -9.16 -17.49
N SER A 69 -5.85 -10.40 -17.99
CA SER A 69 -6.89 -11.32 -17.49
C SER A 69 -6.51 -11.98 -16.16
N LYS A 70 -5.24 -11.93 -15.76
CA LYS A 70 -4.72 -12.52 -14.53
C LYS A 70 -4.52 -11.43 -13.49
N THR A 71 -4.92 -11.70 -12.25
CA THR A 71 -4.60 -10.86 -11.11
C THR A 71 -3.39 -11.44 -10.37
N VAL A 72 -2.33 -10.64 -10.24
CA VAL A 72 -1.12 -11.00 -9.50
C VAL A 72 -1.08 -10.29 -8.15
N SER A 73 -0.51 -10.98 -7.18
CA SER A 73 -0.24 -10.45 -5.84
C SER A 73 1.25 -10.15 -5.71
N THR A 74 1.59 -8.90 -5.45
CA THR A 74 2.98 -8.43 -5.33
C THR A 74 3.18 -7.85 -3.95
N VAL A 75 4.19 -8.35 -3.24
CA VAL A 75 4.66 -7.74 -2.00
C VAL A 75 5.73 -6.71 -2.35
N ILE A 76 5.55 -5.48 -1.89
CA ILE A 76 6.51 -4.39 -2.01
C ILE A 76 7.15 -4.21 -0.64
N ILE A 77 8.48 -4.25 -0.56
CA ILE A 77 9.22 -4.11 0.71
C ILE A 77 10.22 -2.97 0.57
N THR A 78 10.14 -1.98 1.46
CA THR A 78 10.89 -0.72 1.34
C THR A 78 11.55 -0.30 2.66
N PRO A 79 12.62 0.52 2.59
CA PRO A 79 13.21 1.14 3.79
C PRO A 79 12.37 2.28 4.36
N ASN A 80 11.60 2.97 3.52
CA ASN A 80 10.78 4.13 3.87
C ASN A 80 9.29 3.82 3.70
N ASP A 81 8.43 4.52 4.44
CA ASP A 81 6.97 4.44 4.26
C ASP A 81 6.59 5.02 2.89
N ILE A 82 5.87 4.23 2.10
CA ILE A 82 5.38 4.62 0.75
C ILE A 82 3.86 4.45 0.62
N SER A 83 3.15 4.37 1.75
CA SER A 83 1.70 4.14 1.77
C SER A 83 0.90 5.20 1.01
N LYS A 84 1.36 6.46 1.07
CA LYS A 84 0.74 7.58 0.36
C LYS A 84 0.91 7.45 -1.15
N GLU A 85 2.12 7.12 -1.60
CA GLU A 85 2.49 6.92 -3.00
C GLU A 85 1.67 5.78 -3.61
N ILE A 86 1.54 4.65 -2.90
CA ILE A 86 0.68 3.52 -3.31
C ILE A 86 -0.79 3.98 -3.42
N THR A 87 -1.26 4.77 -2.46
CA THR A 87 -2.64 5.27 -2.45
C THR A 87 -2.92 6.18 -3.65
N GLU A 88 -1.97 7.04 -4.03
CA GLU A 88 -2.07 7.98 -5.15
C GLU A 88 -1.89 7.31 -6.53
N CYS A 89 -1.22 6.15 -6.58
CA CYS A 89 -1.03 5.40 -7.81
C CYS A 89 -2.34 4.91 -8.44
N LYS A 90 -2.41 4.95 -9.77
CA LYS A 90 -3.60 4.51 -10.53
C LYS A 90 -3.53 3.06 -11.00
N SER A 91 -2.31 2.52 -11.09
CA SER A 91 -2.00 1.18 -11.58
C SER A 91 -1.14 0.41 -10.59
N ALA A 92 -1.13 -0.91 -10.71
CA ALA A 92 -0.21 -1.76 -9.94
C ALA A 92 1.26 -1.46 -10.29
N SER A 93 1.54 -1.18 -11.57
CA SER A 93 2.87 -0.80 -12.06
C SER A 93 3.39 0.52 -11.50
N CYS A 94 2.51 1.49 -11.25
CA CYS A 94 2.87 2.73 -10.57
C CYS A 94 3.26 2.44 -9.12
N ALA A 95 2.46 1.63 -8.41
CA ALA A 95 2.69 1.33 -7.00
C ALA A 95 3.97 0.52 -6.78
N SER A 96 4.29 -0.41 -7.68
CA SER A 96 5.51 -1.20 -7.64
C SER A 96 6.75 -0.48 -8.19
N GLY A 97 6.60 0.69 -8.80
CA GLY A 97 7.68 1.51 -9.37
C GLY A 97 8.49 2.25 -8.30
N ILE A 98 9.21 1.49 -7.48
CA ILE A 98 10.01 2.02 -6.36
C ILE A 98 11.44 2.39 -6.79
N THR A 99 12.07 3.31 -6.04
CA THR A 99 13.48 3.72 -6.23
C THR A 99 14.43 3.05 -5.25
N GLU A 100 13.92 2.45 -4.18
CA GLU A 100 14.71 1.70 -3.21
C GLU A 100 13.88 0.63 -2.49
N GLY A 101 14.43 -0.58 -2.36
CA GLY A 101 13.76 -1.74 -1.77
C GLY A 101 13.63 -2.89 -2.76
N MET A 102 12.52 -3.62 -2.69
CA MET A 102 12.23 -4.69 -3.63
C MET A 102 10.74 -4.96 -3.82
N THR A 103 10.43 -5.69 -4.88
CA THR A 103 9.17 -6.40 -5.05
C THR A 103 9.41 -7.91 -5.09
N VAL A 104 8.43 -8.68 -4.61
CA VAL A 104 8.44 -10.15 -4.66
C VAL A 104 7.03 -10.68 -4.90
N GLY A 105 6.92 -11.73 -5.69
CA GLY A 105 5.66 -12.42 -5.99
C GLY A 105 5.89 -13.88 -6.37
N LYS A 106 4.80 -14.59 -6.63
CA LYS A 106 4.83 -15.92 -7.23
C LYS A 106 4.30 -15.83 -8.65
N GLU A 107 5.02 -16.37 -9.61
CA GLU A 107 4.60 -16.42 -11.01
C GLU A 107 4.58 -17.86 -11.52
N ASP A 108 3.61 -18.16 -12.38
CA ASP A 108 3.47 -19.45 -13.05
C ASP A 108 4.16 -19.42 -14.41
N PHE A 109 5.21 -20.22 -14.55
CA PHE A 109 5.97 -20.42 -15.79
C PHE A 109 5.46 -21.63 -16.59
N GLY A 110 4.21 -22.03 -16.37
CA GLY A 110 3.50 -23.10 -17.08
C GLY A 110 3.73 -24.49 -16.49
N SER A 111 4.99 -24.89 -16.31
CA SER A 111 5.34 -26.19 -15.70
C SER A 111 5.83 -26.07 -14.25
N THR A 112 6.13 -24.86 -13.79
CA THR A 112 6.62 -24.60 -12.45
C THR A 112 6.22 -23.20 -12.00
N THR A 113 5.95 -23.06 -10.70
CA THR A 113 5.81 -21.77 -10.04
C THR A 113 7.17 -21.34 -9.52
N ARG A 114 7.52 -20.07 -9.71
CA ARG A 114 8.76 -19.48 -9.18
C ARG A 114 8.45 -18.31 -8.26
N VAL A 115 9.34 -18.07 -7.31
CA VAL A 115 9.40 -16.77 -6.64
C VAL A 115 10.13 -15.83 -7.57
N VAL A 116 9.47 -14.76 -7.97
CA VAL A 116 10.06 -13.71 -8.81
C VAL A 116 10.29 -12.48 -7.96
N TYR A 117 11.38 -11.78 -8.21
CA TYR A 117 11.72 -10.61 -7.43
C TYR A 117 12.46 -9.57 -8.27
N TRP A 118 12.32 -8.32 -7.85
CA TRP A 118 13.05 -7.19 -8.43
C TRP A 118 13.54 -6.29 -7.30
N VAL A 119 14.85 -6.11 -7.23
CA VAL A 119 15.55 -5.26 -6.28
C VAL A 119 15.92 -3.95 -6.96
N VAL A 120 15.72 -2.86 -6.24
CA VAL A 120 16.15 -1.51 -6.63
C VAL A 120 16.89 -0.87 -5.48
N THR A 121 18.05 -0.28 -5.75
CA THR A 121 18.81 0.47 -4.75
C THR A 121 19.47 1.68 -5.40
N ASN A 122 20.03 2.57 -4.56
CA ASN A 122 20.77 3.75 -5.04
C ASN A 122 19.91 4.64 -5.93
N ASP A 123 18.75 5.04 -5.42
CA ASP A 123 17.78 5.94 -6.07
C ASP A 123 17.37 5.48 -7.49
N GLY A 124 17.13 4.19 -7.68
CA GLY A 124 16.71 3.63 -8.97
C GLY A 124 17.86 3.27 -9.92
N MET A 125 19.10 3.64 -9.60
CA MET A 125 20.25 3.48 -10.50
C MET A 125 20.84 2.07 -10.50
N MET A 126 20.57 1.27 -9.48
CA MET A 126 21.00 -0.12 -9.40
C MET A 126 19.79 -1.04 -9.29
N GLN A 127 19.61 -1.89 -10.28
CA GLN A 127 18.49 -2.81 -10.37
C GLN A 127 18.99 -4.24 -10.61
N TYR A 128 18.28 -5.20 -10.03
CA TYR A 128 18.50 -6.62 -10.29
C TYR A 128 17.15 -7.34 -10.24
N SER A 129 16.84 -8.12 -11.26
CA SER A 129 15.70 -9.03 -11.24
C SER A 129 16.17 -10.47 -11.28
N GLY A 130 15.44 -11.34 -10.60
CA GLY A 130 15.75 -12.75 -10.53
C GLY A 130 14.52 -13.58 -10.26
N ASN A 131 14.70 -14.89 -10.28
CA ASN A 131 13.72 -15.83 -9.81
C ASN A 131 14.41 -16.99 -9.09
N ASP A 132 13.71 -17.58 -8.13
CA ASP A 132 14.18 -18.70 -7.35
C ASP A 132 13.06 -19.74 -7.18
N ASP A 133 13.41 -20.91 -6.65
CA ASP A 133 12.46 -21.92 -6.20
C ASP A 133 11.51 -21.36 -5.13
N VAL A 134 10.30 -21.92 -5.05
CA VAL A 134 9.29 -21.49 -4.06
C VAL A 134 9.75 -21.65 -2.61
N SER A 135 10.73 -22.51 -2.35
CA SER A 135 11.34 -22.65 -1.02
C SER A 135 12.11 -21.41 -0.54
N ALA A 136 12.48 -20.49 -1.44
CA ALA A 136 13.07 -19.19 -1.06
C ALA A 136 12.08 -18.29 -0.30
N LEU A 137 10.76 -18.48 -0.51
CA LEU A 137 9.69 -17.72 0.14
C LEU A 137 8.82 -18.62 1.03
N VAL A 138 9.13 -18.62 2.32
CA VAL A 138 8.37 -19.39 3.32
C VAL A 138 7.30 -18.51 3.94
N LEU A 139 6.04 -18.72 3.54
CA LEU A 139 4.90 -17.96 4.04
C LEU A 139 4.31 -18.58 5.30
N THR A 140 4.05 -17.74 6.31
CA THR A 140 3.25 -18.07 7.49
C THR A 140 1.80 -17.60 7.34
N THR A 141 1.55 -16.63 6.47
CA THR A 141 0.21 -16.16 6.07
C THR A 141 0.18 -15.91 4.57
N ASP A 142 -0.81 -16.46 3.88
CA ASP A 142 -1.07 -16.24 2.45
C ASP A 142 -2.58 -16.16 2.25
N THR A 143 -3.13 -14.94 2.28
CA THR A 143 -4.57 -14.67 2.24
C THR A 143 -4.88 -13.52 1.30
N ALA A 144 -6.16 -13.29 1.01
CA ALA A 144 -6.55 -12.20 0.13
C ALA A 144 -6.13 -10.82 0.64
N ASP A 145 -6.10 -10.62 1.97
CA ASP A 145 -5.88 -9.30 2.57
C ASP A 145 -4.51 -9.18 3.24
N ARG A 146 -3.67 -10.21 3.18
CA ARG A 146 -2.39 -10.25 3.89
C ARG A 146 -1.46 -11.35 3.39
N MET A 147 -0.17 -11.02 3.25
CA MET A 147 0.91 -11.98 3.04
C MET A 147 2.03 -11.74 4.06
N ALA A 148 2.45 -12.77 4.77
CA ALA A 148 3.52 -12.67 5.76
C ALA A 148 4.42 -13.91 5.70
N GLY A 149 5.72 -13.72 5.93
CA GLY A 149 6.68 -14.80 5.83
C GLY A 149 8.12 -14.33 5.82
N LYS A 150 8.99 -15.23 5.39
CA LYS A 150 10.42 -15.00 5.25
C LYS A 150 10.86 -15.26 3.81
N LEU A 151 11.65 -14.34 3.27
CA LEU A 151 12.33 -14.46 2.00
C LEU A 151 13.84 -14.60 2.22
N THR A 152 14.46 -15.57 1.56
CA THR A 152 15.91 -15.75 1.57
C THR A 152 16.41 -16.08 0.17
N ILE A 153 17.27 -15.22 -0.37
CA ILE A 153 17.90 -15.36 -1.70
C ILE A 153 19.39 -15.04 -1.56
N ASP A 154 20.26 -15.75 -2.26
CA ASP A 154 21.68 -15.44 -2.35
C ASP A 154 22.19 -15.58 -3.79
N ASP A 155 22.01 -14.52 -4.57
CA ASP A 155 22.50 -14.43 -5.95
C ASP A 155 23.86 -13.71 -6.03
N SER A 156 24.59 -13.62 -4.91
CA SER A 156 25.89 -12.92 -4.86
C SER A 156 26.94 -13.51 -5.80
N ALA A 157 26.85 -14.80 -6.13
CA ALA A 157 27.72 -15.45 -7.11
C ALA A 157 27.51 -14.93 -8.55
N ALA A 158 26.35 -14.32 -8.84
CA ALA A 158 26.01 -13.72 -10.12
C ALA A 158 26.01 -12.18 -10.05
N ASP A 159 26.78 -11.61 -9.12
CA ASP A 159 26.80 -10.18 -8.79
C ASP A 159 25.43 -9.61 -8.38
N GLY A 160 24.50 -10.50 -8.01
CA GLY A 160 23.15 -10.19 -7.57
C GLY A 160 23.03 -9.91 -6.08
N PRO A 161 21.78 -9.76 -5.59
CA PRO A 161 21.53 -9.44 -4.21
C PRO A 161 21.62 -10.69 -3.32
N LYS A 162 22.02 -10.46 -2.08
CA LYS A 162 21.73 -11.33 -0.94
C LYS A 162 20.59 -10.71 -0.16
N ILE A 163 19.51 -11.45 0.01
CA ILE A 163 18.26 -11.00 0.62
C ILE A 163 17.97 -11.92 1.80
N ASP A 164 17.73 -11.34 2.98
CA ASP A 164 17.20 -12.04 4.14
C ASP A 164 16.23 -11.09 4.83
N VAL A 165 14.93 -11.35 4.68
CA VAL A 165 13.88 -10.48 5.21
C VAL A 165 12.69 -11.29 5.70
N GLU A 166 12.24 -10.94 6.90
CA GLU A 166 10.93 -11.32 7.43
C GLU A 166 9.98 -10.15 7.23
N PHE A 167 8.77 -10.41 6.77
CA PHE A 167 7.80 -9.37 6.46
C PHE A 167 6.38 -9.79 6.84
N ASP A 168 5.56 -8.78 7.05
CA ASP A 168 4.14 -8.88 7.27
C ASP A 168 3.47 -7.76 6.49
N ALA A 169 2.85 -8.11 5.36
CA ALA A 169 2.32 -7.19 4.36
C ALA A 169 0.78 -7.28 4.31
N PRO A 170 0.05 -6.36 4.94
CA PRO A 170 -1.39 -6.23 4.72
C PRO A 170 -1.67 -5.69 3.31
N LEU A 171 -2.86 -5.99 2.79
CA LEU A 171 -3.33 -5.46 1.51
C LEU A 171 -3.44 -3.94 1.60
N ALA A 172 -2.54 -3.28 0.88
CA ALA A 172 -2.48 -1.83 0.76
C ALA A 172 -3.43 -1.35 -0.33
N LYS A 173 -3.53 -2.06 -1.46
CA LYS A 173 -4.42 -1.67 -2.57
C LYS A 173 -4.68 -2.82 -3.55
N GLU A 174 -5.90 -2.88 -4.06
CA GLU A 174 -6.27 -3.71 -5.20
C GLU A 174 -6.62 -2.81 -6.40
N PHE A 175 -5.95 -3.04 -7.52
CA PHE A 175 -6.12 -2.36 -8.80
C PHE A 175 -6.99 -3.23 -9.71
N LYS A 176 -7.94 -2.61 -10.42
CA LYS A 176 -8.97 -3.31 -11.23
C LYS A 176 -8.90 -2.99 -12.72
N GLU A 177 -7.69 -2.72 -13.23
CA GLU A 177 -7.52 -2.21 -14.60
C GLU A 177 -8.14 -3.12 -15.66
#